data_AF-A0A0Q2MH76-F1
#
_entry.id   AF-A0A0Q2MH76-F1
#
_cell.length_a   1.000
_cell.length_b   1.000
_cell.length_c   1.000
_cell.angle_alpha   90.00
_cell.angle_beta   90.00
_cell.angle_gamma   90.00
#
_symmetry.space_group_name_H-M   'P 1'
#
loop_
_entity.id
_entity.type
_entity.pdbx_description
1 polymer ?
#
loop_
_entity_poly.entity_id
_entity_poly.type
_entity_poly.pdbx_seq_one_letter_code
_entity_poly.pdbx_strand_id
1 'polypeptide(L)'
;MASAEPGGVRHRARITMILWVFAAVSSVALLMFAVVGRDPGDGPTLRPRVVGDSMTEAQAYEAADSTVRAWVRERNARHLSNLEALTCPDSEGTVTSEVDGVRKNEPVGKPMHVVSTGALGRHESLWTMSTHFDNDVSVQFVLGVRQGELLVCRIASAPVP
;
A
#
# COMPACT_ATOMS: atom_id res chain seq x y z
N MET A 1 -43.67 -62.36 7.46
CA MET A 1 -42.64 -61.40 7.90
C MET A 1 -41.64 -61.27 6.76
N ALA A 2 -41.67 -60.15 6.02
CA ALA A 2 -40.77 -59.91 4.89
C ALA A 2 -39.77 -58.81 5.27
N SER A 3 -38.49 -59.14 5.13
CA SER A 3 -37.32 -58.35 5.54
C SER A 3 -37.21 -57.03 4.78
N ALA A 4 -36.99 -55.94 5.52
CA ALA A 4 -36.65 -54.64 4.97
C ALA A 4 -35.19 -54.64 4.47
N GLU A 5 -34.98 -54.34 3.18
CA GLU A 5 -33.65 -54.26 2.57
C GLU A 5 -32.83 -53.07 3.12
N PRO A 6 -31.59 -53.29 3.61
CA PRO A 6 -30.75 -52.23 4.17
C PRO A 6 -29.94 -51.44 3.11
N GLY A 7 -30.18 -51.66 1.82
CA GLY A 7 -29.32 -51.15 0.72
C GLY A 7 -29.43 -49.65 0.44
N GLY A 8 -30.61 -49.04 0.62
CA GLY A 8 -30.87 -47.65 0.23
C GLY A 8 -30.19 -46.60 1.12
N VAL A 9 -30.03 -46.89 2.42
CA VAL A 9 -29.46 -45.93 3.39
C VAL A 9 -27.95 -45.79 3.20
N ARG A 10 -27.24 -46.89 2.97
CA ARG A 10 -25.79 -46.89 2.73
C ARG A 10 -25.42 -46.19 1.43
N HIS A 11 -26.23 -46.34 0.38
CA HIS A 11 -25.97 -45.72 -0.91
C HIS A 11 -26.21 -44.20 -0.87
N ARG A 12 -27.28 -43.75 -0.19
CA ARG A 12 -27.52 -42.32 0.04
C ARG A 12 -26.41 -41.68 0.88
N ALA A 13 -25.99 -42.31 1.98
CA ALA A 13 -24.90 -41.80 2.81
C ALA A 13 -23.58 -41.65 2.04
N ARG A 14 -23.27 -42.60 1.14
CA ARG A 14 -22.08 -42.53 0.28
C ARG A 14 -22.15 -41.39 -0.73
N ILE A 15 -23.31 -41.20 -1.38
CA ILE A 15 -23.51 -40.10 -2.35
C ILE A 15 -23.41 -38.75 -1.65
N THR A 16 -24.03 -38.60 -0.48
CA THR A 16 -23.94 -37.38 0.32
C THR A 16 -22.49 -37.10 0.71
N MET A 17 -21.74 -38.10 1.17
CA MET A 17 -20.33 -37.94 1.52
C MET A 17 -19.46 -37.49 0.34
N ILE A 18 -19.68 -38.05 -0.85
CA ILE A 18 -18.97 -37.65 -2.07
C ILE A 18 -19.27 -36.19 -2.42
N LEU A 19 -20.54 -35.78 -2.37
CA LEU A 19 -20.94 -34.38 -2.60
C LEU A 19 -20.26 -33.41 -1.62
N TRP A 20 -20.19 -33.76 -0.34
CA TRP A 20 -19.50 -32.94 0.67
C TRP A 20 -18.00 -32.83 0.41
N VAL A 21 -17.34 -33.91 0.00
CA VAL A 21 -15.91 -33.88 -0.35
C VAL A 21 -15.66 -33.00 -1.57
N PHE A 22 -16.48 -33.12 -2.62
CA PHE A 22 -16.38 -32.26 -3.80
C PHE A 22 -16.61 -30.79 -3.44
N ALA A 23 -17.63 -30.49 -2.63
CA ALA A 23 -17.89 -29.14 -2.17
C ALA A 23 -16.69 -28.57 -1.39
N ALA A 24 -16.14 -29.33 -0.44
CA ALA A 24 -14.98 -28.91 0.34
C ALA A 24 -13.75 -28.65 -0.54
N VAL A 25 -13.43 -29.56 -1.46
CA VAL A 25 -12.29 -29.42 -2.39
C VAL A 25 -12.49 -28.21 -3.29
N SER A 26 -13.69 -28.01 -3.84
CA SER A 26 -14.01 -26.86 -4.68
C SER A 26 -13.87 -25.53 -3.92
N SER A 27 -14.35 -25.45 -2.67
CA SER A 27 -14.18 -24.27 -1.82
C SER A 27 -12.71 -23.97 -1.54
N VAL A 28 -11.91 -24.98 -1.22
CA VAL A 28 -10.47 -24.81 -0.98
C VAL A 28 -9.76 -24.34 -2.25
N ALA A 29 -10.08 -24.93 -3.40
CA ALA A 29 -9.52 -24.52 -4.69
C ALA A 29 -9.89 -23.08 -5.03
N LEU A 30 -11.15 -22.67 -4.84
CA LEU A 30 -11.60 -21.30 -5.07
C LEU A 30 -10.93 -20.30 -4.11
N LEU A 31 -10.72 -20.67 -2.84
CA LEU A 31 -9.98 -19.85 -1.88
C LEU A 31 -8.52 -19.67 -2.30
N MET A 32 -7.86 -20.75 -2.72
CA MET A 32 -6.48 -20.68 -3.22
C MET A 32 -6.38 -19.82 -4.48
N PHE A 33 -7.31 -19.96 -5.43
CA PHE A 33 -7.36 -19.10 -6.62
C PHE A 33 -7.64 -17.64 -6.28
N ALA A 34 -8.50 -17.36 -5.30
CA ALA A 34 -8.76 -16.00 -4.85
C ALA A 34 -7.56 -15.37 -4.13
N VAL A 35 -6.76 -16.16 -3.41
CA VAL A 35 -5.56 -15.68 -2.71
C VAL A 35 -4.37 -15.52 -3.67
N VAL A 36 -4.18 -16.46 -4.60
CA VAL A 36 -3.06 -16.47 -5.56
C VAL A 36 -3.32 -15.55 -6.75
N GLY A 37 -4.57 -15.45 -7.20
CA GLY A 37 -5.00 -14.58 -8.31
C GLY A 37 -5.30 -13.14 -7.89
N ARG A 38 -5.25 -12.82 -6.59
CA ARG A 38 -5.27 -11.43 -6.13
C ARG A 38 -3.90 -10.84 -6.42
N ASP A 39 -3.78 -10.26 -7.60
CA ASP A 39 -2.63 -9.44 -7.95
C ASP A 39 -2.51 -8.34 -6.87
N PRO A 40 -1.42 -8.29 -6.08
CA PRO A 40 -1.28 -7.30 -5.02
C PRO A 40 -1.23 -5.86 -5.55
N GLY A 41 -1.12 -5.66 -6.87
CA GLY A 41 -0.92 -4.37 -7.52
C GLY A 41 -2.16 -3.70 -8.12
N ASP A 42 -3.28 -4.42 -8.30
CA ASP A 42 -4.47 -3.94 -9.06
C ASP A 42 -5.60 -3.39 -8.16
N GLY A 43 -5.23 -2.83 -7.01
CA GLY A 43 -6.15 -2.01 -6.22
C GLY A 43 -6.48 -0.68 -6.93
N PRO A 44 -7.51 0.07 -6.48
CA PRO A 44 -7.75 1.41 -6.98
C PRO A 44 -6.48 2.24 -6.88
N THR A 45 -5.99 2.75 -8.01
CA THR A 45 -4.79 3.59 -8.03
C THR A 45 -5.05 4.88 -7.25
N LEU A 46 -4.26 5.16 -6.23
CA LEU A 46 -4.32 6.44 -5.53
C LEU A 46 -4.04 7.57 -6.51
N ARG A 47 -4.84 8.63 -6.41
CA ARG A 47 -4.60 9.87 -7.15
C ARG A 47 -3.80 10.80 -6.25
N PRO A 48 -2.69 11.38 -6.75
CA PRO A 48 -1.97 12.43 -6.05
C PRO A 48 -2.88 13.58 -5.64
N ARG A 49 -2.51 14.26 -4.55
CA ARG A 49 -3.29 15.38 -4.04
C ARG A 49 -3.05 16.59 -4.94
N VAL A 50 -4.14 17.15 -5.48
CA VAL A 50 -4.08 18.42 -6.21
C VAL A 50 -3.79 19.56 -5.23
N VAL A 51 -2.83 20.41 -5.57
CA VAL A 51 -2.38 21.57 -4.80
C VAL A 51 -2.29 22.81 -5.68
N GLY A 52 -2.35 23.99 -5.06
CA GLY A 52 -2.25 25.26 -5.78
C GLY A 52 -1.88 26.43 -4.88
N ASP A 53 -1.55 27.55 -5.51
CA ASP A 53 -1.00 28.74 -4.82
C ASP A 53 -1.99 29.40 -3.86
N SER A 54 -3.29 29.19 -4.06
CA SER A 54 -4.35 29.72 -3.20
C SER A 54 -4.55 28.94 -1.91
N MET A 55 -3.83 27.83 -1.69
CA MET A 55 -3.95 27.04 -0.46
C MET A 55 -3.43 27.83 0.75
N THR A 56 -4.23 27.78 1.82
CA THR A 56 -3.79 28.21 3.15
C THR A 56 -2.68 27.30 3.68
N GLU A 57 -1.88 27.79 4.62
CA GLU A 57 -0.85 26.98 5.27
C GLU A 57 -1.40 25.70 5.91
N ALA A 58 -2.60 25.75 6.50
CA ALA A 58 -3.25 24.57 7.07
C ALA A 58 -3.61 23.52 6.00
N GLN A 59 -4.13 23.96 4.85
CA GLN A 59 -4.45 23.07 3.73
C GLN A 59 -3.19 22.48 3.10
N ALA A 60 -2.14 23.29 2.95
CA ALA A 60 -0.86 22.83 2.44
C ALA A 60 -0.22 21.82 3.39
N TYR A 61 -0.30 22.06 4.70
CA TYR A 61 0.16 21.13 5.73
C TYR A 61 -0.57 19.79 5.65
N GLU A 62 -1.90 19.82 5.61
CA GLU A 62 -2.71 18.61 5.51
C GLU A 62 -2.42 17.84 4.21
N ALA A 63 -2.25 18.55 3.09
CA ALA A 63 -1.88 17.94 1.82
C ALA A 63 -0.51 17.25 1.91
N ALA A 64 0.49 17.91 2.49
CA ALA A 64 1.82 17.34 2.67
C ALA A 64 1.83 16.14 3.62
N ASP A 65 1.21 16.25 4.79
CA ASP A 65 1.12 15.16 5.78
C ASP A 65 0.41 13.93 5.19
N SER A 66 -0.75 14.14 4.55
CA SER A 66 -1.51 13.05 3.94
C SER A 66 -0.76 12.37 2.80
N THR A 67 -0.05 13.13 1.95
CA THR A 67 0.80 12.58 0.87
C THR A 67 1.96 11.77 1.44
N VAL A 68 2.68 12.28 2.45
CA VAL A 68 3.79 11.54 3.10
C VAL A 68 3.29 10.23 3.71
N ARG A 69 2.19 10.28 4.48
CA ARG A 69 1.60 9.08 5.08
C ARG A 69 1.11 8.10 4.02
N ALA A 70 0.54 8.58 2.92
CA ALA A 70 0.12 7.73 1.81
C ALA A 70 1.33 7.02 1.19
N TRP A 71 2.37 7.76 0.83
CA TRP A 71 3.58 7.19 0.24
C TRP A 71 4.19 6.11 1.14
N VAL A 72 4.31 6.37 2.44
CA VAL A 72 4.84 5.40 3.42
C VAL A 72 3.97 4.13 3.51
N ARG A 73 2.64 4.27 3.52
CA ARG A 73 1.73 3.11 3.55
C ARG A 73 1.89 2.25 2.30
N GLU A 74 1.88 2.87 1.12
CA GLU A 74 1.98 2.14 -0.15
C GLU A 74 3.35 1.50 -0.33
N ARG A 75 4.42 2.16 0.14
CA ARG A 75 5.77 1.59 0.20
C ARG A 75 5.80 0.35 1.08
N ASN A 76 5.25 0.41 2.30
CA ASN A 76 5.20 -0.73 3.20
C ASN A 76 4.34 -1.88 2.66
N ALA A 77 3.26 -1.55 1.95
CA ALA A 77 2.39 -2.52 1.28
C ALA A 77 2.98 -3.06 -0.04
N ARG A 78 4.08 -2.47 -0.54
CA ARG A 78 4.70 -2.79 -1.83
C ARG A 78 3.74 -2.64 -3.01
N HIS A 79 2.80 -1.70 -2.94
CA HIS A 79 1.89 -1.39 -4.03
C HIS A 79 2.58 -0.49 -5.07
N LEU A 80 3.24 -1.09 -6.06
CA LEU A 80 4.08 -0.37 -7.02
C LEU A 80 3.31 0.73 -7.77
N SER A 81 2.11 0.45 -8.26
CA SER A 81 1.31 1.41 -9.05
C SER A 81 1.02 2.70 -8.27
N ASN A 82 0.61 2.56 -7.00
CA ASN A 82 0.37 3.70 -6.10
C ASN A 82 1.66 4.41 -5.72
N LEU A 83 2.73 3.64 -5.49
CA LEU A 83 4.00 4.20 -5.11
C LEU A 83 4.60 5.04 -6.23
N GLU A 84 4.53 4.56 -7.48
CA GLU A 84 4.93 5.31 -8.68
C GLU A 84 4.06 6.55 -8.88
N ALA A 85 2.74 6.44 -8.69
CA ALA A 85 1.84 7.59 -8.79
C ALA A 85 2.14 8.69 -7.77
N LEU A 86 2.60 8.33 -6.56
CA LEU A 86 2.92 9.26 -5.48
C LEU A 86 4.38 9.75 -5.51
N THR A 87 5.20 9.29 -6.45
CA THR A 87 6.64 9.58 -6.52
C THR A 87 6.96 10.48 -7.71
N CYS A 88 7.86 11.45 -7.53
CA CYS A 88 8.31 12.29 -8.62
C CYS A 88 9.04 11.44 -9.68
N PRO A 89 8.83 11.70 -10.98
CA PRO A 89 9.52 10.97 -12.06
C PRO A 89 11.04 11.20 -12.02
N ASP A 90 11.45 12.35 -11.50
CA ASP A 90 12.82 12.80 -11.24
C ASP A 90 13.25 12.56 -9.77
N SER A 91 12.67 11.56 -9.11
CA SER A 91 13.04 11.25 -7.71
C SER A 91 14.50 10.82 -7.57
N GLU A 92 15.07 11.10 -6.39
CA GLU A 92 16.48 10.82 -6.09
C GLU A 92 16.67 10.10 -4.74
N GLY A 93 17.82 9.44 -4.61
CA GLY A 93 18.32 8.89 -3.34
C GLY A 93 17.44 7.77 -2.79
N THR A 94 17.08 7.87 -1.51
CA THR A 94 16.32 6.84 -0.80
C THR A 94 14.98 6.56 -1.48
N VAL A 95 14.28 7.59 -1.97
CA VAL A 95 12.97 7.41 -2.64
C VAL A 95 13.11 6.49 -3.85
N THR A 96 14.05 6.79 -4.75
CA THR A 96 14.32 5.96 -5.94
C THR A 96 14.68 4.53 -5.56
N SER A 97 15.55 4.35 -4.56
CA SER A 97 15.97 3.01 -4.12
C SER A 97 14.81 2.17 -3.58
N GLU A 98 13.87 2.80 -2.87
CA GLU A 98 12.70 2.13 -2.29
C GLU A 98 11.70 1.75 -3.39
N VAL A 99 11.45 2.64 -4.36
CA VAL A 99 10.58 2.33 -5.52
C VAL A 99 11.18 1.22 -6.37
N ASP A 100 12.49 1.28 -6.67
CA ASP A 100 13.17 0.24 -7.44
C ASP A 100 13.20 -1.10 -6.70
N GLY A 101 13.35 -1.08 -5.38
CA GLY A 101 13.28 -2.28 -4.54
C GLY A 101 11.91 -2.95 -4.62
N VAL A 102 10.82 -2.16 -4.60
CA VAL A 102 9.48 -2.69 -4.85
C VAL A 102 9.36 -3.23 -6.28
N ARG A 103 9.79 -2.47 -7.28
CA ARG A 103 9.70 -2.83 -8.71
C ARG A 103 10.41 -4.14 -9.04
N LYS A 104 11.60 -4.35 -8.49
CA LYS A 104 12.44 -5.53 -8.72
C LYS A 104 12.12 -6.70 -7.79
N ASN A 105 11.09 -6.56 -6.94
CA ASN A 105 10.78 -7.52 -5.87
C ASN A 105 11.94 -7.75 -4.89
N GLU A 106 12.86 -6.80 -4.77
CA GLU A 106 14.01 -6.84 -3.85
C GLU A 106 13.60 -6.44 -2.41
N PRO A 107 14.44 -6.75 -1.40
CA PRO A 107 14.20 -6.26 -0.04
C PRO A 107 14.14 -4.73 0.00
N VAL A 108 13.02 -4.20 0.47
CA VAL A 108 12.91 -2.81 0.91
C VAL A 108 13.40 -2.71 2.36
N GLY A 109 13.82 -1.52 2.81
CA GLY A 109 14.16 -1.28 4.21
C GLY A 109 13.02 -1.66 5.19
N LYS A 110 13.27 -1.60 6.50
CA LYS A 110 12.26 -1.95 7.51
C LYS A 110 10.94 -1.18 7.32
N PRO A 111 9.79 -1.75 7.71
CA PRO A 111 8.52 -1.01 7.71
C PRO A 111 8.66 0.31 8.46
N MET A 112 8.11 1.37 7.87
CA MET A 112 8.16 2.72 8.44
C MET A 112 6.79 3.08 9.04
N HIS A 113 6.73 3.50 10.30
CA HIS A 113 5.48 3.96 10.91
C HIS A 113 5.60 5.43 11.33
N VAL A 114 4.87 6.31 10.66
CA VAL A 114 4.88 7.75 10.92
C VAL A 114 4.17 8.03 12.25
N VAL A 115 4.92 8.42 13.28
CA VAL A 115 4.38 8.80 14.58
C VAL A 115 3.97 10.26 14.63
N SER A 116 4.75 11.15 13.99
CA SER A 116 4.46 12.58 13.95
C SER A 116 5.10 13.26 12.75
N THR A 117 4.54 14.41 12.40
CA THR A 117 5.05 15.32 11.37
C THR A 117 5.33 16.68 11.98
N GLY A 118 6.46 17.28 11.59
CA GLY A 118 6.94 18.57 12.06
C GLY A 118 6.46 19.73 11.19
N ALA A 119 7.21 20.82 11.19
CA ALA A 119 6.87 22.00 10.40
C ALA A 119 6.90 21.72 8.89
N LEU A 120 5.99 22.36 8.16
CA LEU A 120 6.00 22.44 6.71
C LEU A 120 6.89 23.61 6.27
N GLY A 121 7.89 23.34 5.45
CA GLY A 121 8.57 24.37 4.66
C GLY A 121 7.95 24.43 3.27
N ARG A 122 7.57 25.61 2.80
CA ARG A 122 7.04 25.80 1.44
C ARG A 122 7.84 26.87 0.72
N HIS A 123 8.45 26.48 -0.40
CA HIS A 123 9.16 27.40 -1.29
C HIS A 123 8.81 27.08 -2.74
N GLU A 124 7.92 27.89 -3.31
CA GLU A 124 7.39 27.70 -4.66
C GLU A 124 6.81 26.27 -4.84
N SER A 125 7.36 25.51 -5.80
CA SER A 125 6.98 24.14 -6.11
C SER A 125 7.67 23.08 -5.25
N LEU A 126 8.56 23.47 -4.32
CA LEU A 126 9.31 22.58 -3.46
C LEU A 126 8.88 22.72 -2.01
N TRP A 127 8.32 21.65 -1.45
CA TRP A 127 7.84 21.62 -0.07
C TRP A 127 8.66 20.63 0.74
N THR A 128 8.79 20.88 2.04
CA THR A 128 9.52 20.00 2.95
C THR A 128 8.70 19.70 4.20
N MET A 129 8.71 18.44 4.62
CA MET A 129 7.98 17.98 5.80
C MET A 129 8.91 17.11 6.65
N SER A 130 9.24 17.58 7.85
CA SER A 130 9.92 16.75 8.84
C SER A 130 8.98 15.65 9.30
N THR A 131 9.47 14.42 9.35
CA THR A 131 8.67 13.23 9.69
C THR A 131 9.46 12.36 10.65
N HIS A 132 8.81 11.98 11.74
CA HIS A 132 9.37 11.12 12.76
C HIS A 132 8.72 9.74 12.68
N PHE A 133 9.56 8.71 12.80
CA PHE A 133 9.14 7.32 12.82
C PHE A 133 9.23 6.71 14.23
N ASP A 134 8.57 5.58 14.42
CA ASP A 134 8.52 4.83 15.69
C ASP A 134 9.86 4.20 16.12
N ASN A 135 10.84 4.15 15.21
CA ASN A 135 12.18 3.63 15.44
C ASN A 135 13.20 4.72 15.79
N ASP A 136 12.73 5.86 16.31
CA ASP A 136 13.51 7.06 16.64
C ASP A 136 14.24 7.71 15.44
N VAL A 137 13.96 7.28 14.21
CA VAL A 137 14.50 7.90 13.01
C VAL A 137 13.64 9.10 12.62
N SER A 138 14.32 10.21 12.33
CA SER A 138 13.70 11.44 11.84
C SER A 138 14.27 11.80 10.47
N VAL A 139 13.40 12.05 9.50
CA VAL A 139 13.79 12.41 8.13
C VAL A 139 13.04 13.64 7.67
N GLN A 140 13.54 14.29 6.63
CA GLN A 140 12.82 15.32 5.92
C GLN A 140 12.36 14.78 4.57
N PHE A 141 11.05 14.70 4.37
CA PHE A 141 10.49 14.47 3.05
C PHE A 141 10.57 15.77 2.25
N VAL A 142 11.05 15.66 1.02
CA VAL A 142 11.02 16.71 0.02
C VAL A 142 9.94 16.35 -1.00
N LEU A 143 8.97 17.23 -1.11
CA LEU A 143 7.80 17.10 -1.96
C LEU A 143 7.92 18.09 -3.12
N GLY A 144 7.51 17.66 -4.31
CA GLY A 144 7.49 18.51 -5.50
C GLY A 144 6.07 18.65 -6.02
N VAL A 145 5.69 19.88 -6.41
CA VAL A 145 4.49 20.13 -7.19
C VAL A 145 4.81 19.83 -8.65
N ARG A 146 4.09 18.88 -9.27
CA ARG A 146 4.20 18.50 -10.68
C ARG A 146 2.81 18.53 -11.28
N GLN A 147 2.59 19.36 -12.29
CA GLN A 147 1.29 19.50 -12.95
C GLN A 147 0.13 19.80 -11.98
N GLY A 148 0.41 20.52 -10.88
CA GLY A 148 -0.58 20.82 -9.84
C GLY A 148 -0.82 19.68 -8.85
N GLU A 149 -0.02 18.61 -8.88
CA GLU A 149 -0.11 17.50 -7.94
C GLU A 149 1.13 17.46 -7.03
N LEU A 150 0.92 17.12 -5.75
CA LEU A 150 2.00 17.01 -4.77
C LEU A 150 2.54 15.57 -4.72
N LEU A 151 3.83 15.41 -5.02
CA LEU A 151 4.52 14.12 -5.12
C LEU A 151 5.75 14.07 -4.21
N VAL A 152 6.17 12.88 -3.80
CA VAL A 152 7.41 12.65 -3.03
C VAL A 152 8.61 12.55 -3.96
N CYS A 153 9.57 13.47 -3.85
CA CYS A 153 10.75 13.49 -4.72
C CYS A 153 12.00 12.91 -4.04
N ARG A 154 12.20 13.21 -2.75
CA ARG A 154 13.41 12.83 -2.03
C ARG A 154 13.14 12.67 -0.54
N ILE A 155 13.92 11.82 0.11
CA ILE A 155 14.04 11.75 1.58
C ILE A 155 15.46 12.20 1.92
N ALA A 156 15.56 13.25 2.74
CA ALA A 156 16.81 13.80 3.23
C ALA A 156 16.94 13.58 4.74
N SER A 157 18.15 13.66 5.27
CA SER A 157 18.36 13.74 6.72
C SER A 157 17.62 14.95 7.28
N ALA A 158 16.91 14.77 8.40
CA ALA A 158 16.31 15.90 9.08
C ALA A 158 17.41 16.91 9.50
N PRO A 159 17.17 18.23 9.39
CA PRO A 159 18.11 19.23 9.89
C PRO A 159 18.41 18.96 11.37
N VAL A 160 19.69 18.88 11.72
CA VAL A 160 20.11 18.82 13.12
C VAL A 160 20.00 20.24 13.69
N PRO A 161 19.26 20.47 14.78
CA PRO A 161 19.16 21.80 15.40
C PRO A 161 20.50 22.27 16.00
#